data_AF-A0A1I5Y217-F1
#
_entry.id   AF-A0A1I5Y217-F1
#
_cell.length_a   1.000
_cell.length_b   1.000
_cell.length_c   1.000
_cell.angle_alpha   90.00
_cell.angle_beta   90.00
_cell.angle_gamma   90.00
#
_symmetry.space_group_name_H-M   'P 1'
#
loop_
_entity.id
_entity.type
_entity.pdbx_description
1 polymer ?
#
loop_
_entity_poly.entity_id
_entity_poly.type
_entity_poly.pdbx_seq_one_letter_code
_entity_poly.pdbx_strand_id
1 'polypeptide(L)'
;MTSRHTIKSIDLLQSVRTLIKAGEPEEAHRILHVFYAQLKSEVEDRHVAPMMSRSHDFFTMTEEDEKELRAYYSKIAETDSVHEKKRYFHFLKESLKRMTGDDSFIKAKYKMKSPVLTKRGRKPSGVRLSPSAISLRRKRGTSERLSANAQPNRYSTGEAAEILGVSSETVRKMCDAGRFPEAERTNGGHWRIPDTYFKVTLQEAREADQFMKPLDEKTVDQLGGYADDIDISRT
;
A
#
# COMPACT_ATOMS: atom_id res chain seq x y z
N MET A 1 -3.09 14.84 32.68
CA MET A 1 -3.14 13.44 33.18
C MET A 1 -3.59 12.53 32.04
N THR A 2 -2.67 12.19 31.14
CA THR A 2 -2.92 11.28 30.02
C THR A 2 -2.88 9.83 30.50
N SER A 3 -4.07 9.26 30.61
CA SER A 3 -4.44 7.85 30.47
C SER A 3 -3.40 6.79 30.87
N ARG A 4 -3.53 6.24 32.08
CA ARG A 4 -2.89 4.97 32.49
C ARG A 4 -3.42 3.74 31.72
N HIS A 5 -4.45 3.89 30.90
CA HIS A 5 -5.09 2.77 30.18
C HIS A 5 -4.51 2.50 28.79
N THR A 6 -3.92 3.50 28.13
CA THR A 6 -3.31 3.32 26.80
C THR A 6 -2.02 2.49 26.83
N ILE A 7 -1.36 2.40 27.99
CA ILE A 7 -0.11 1.65 28.12
C ILE A 7 -0.37 0.13 28.10
N LYS A 8 -1.48 -0.35 28.68
CA LYS A 8 -1.80 -1.79 28.72
C LYS A 8 -2.19 -2.38 27.36
N SER A 9 -2.84 -1.61 26.49
CA SER A 9 -3.28 -2.11 25.18
C SER A 9 -2.13 -2.25 24.18
N ILE A 10 -1.09 -1.43 24.31
CA ILE A 10 0.12 -1.50 23.46
C ILE A 10 0.91 -2.77 23.78
N ASP A 11 1.10 -3.09 25.07
CA ASP A 11 1.84 -4.27 25.51
C ASP A 11 1.12 -5.58 25.15
N LEU A 12 -0.21 -5.57 25.17
CA LEU A 12 -1.03 -6.71 24.75
C LEU A 12 -0.88 -6.99 23.25
N LEU A 13 -0.93 -5.95 22.40
CA LEU A 13 -0.73 -6.11 20.96
C LEU A 13 0.70 -6.56 20.62
N GLN A 14 1.69 -6.14 21.40
CA GLN A 14 3.06 -6.64 21.26
C GLN A 14 3.16 -8.12 21.64
N SER A 15 2.48 -8.55 22.71
CA SER A 15 2.44 -9.94 23.17
C SER A 15 1.73 -10.88 22.19
N VAL A 16 0.59 -10.45 21.64
CA VAL A 16 -0.12 -11.16 20.56
C VAL A 16 0.78 -11.30 19.34
N ARG A 17 1.51 -10.24 18.99
CA ARG A 17 2.44 -10.25 17.85
C ARG A 17 3.62 -11.20 18.08
N THR A 18 4.16 -11.31 19.30
CA THR A 18 5.23 -12.25 19.60
C THR A 18 4.75 -13.69 19.52
N LEU A 19 3.54 -13.99 20.00
CA LEU A 19 2.96 -15.34 19.94
C LEU A 19 2.68 -15.80 18.51
N ILE A 20 2.13 -14.92 17.66
CA ILE A 20 1.94 -15.22 16.24
C ILE A 20 3.29 -15.52 15.56
N LYS A 21 4.36 -14.81 15.92
CA LYS A 21 5.70 -15.08 15.39
C LYS A 21 6.32 -16.37 15.92
N ALA A 22 5.96 -16.77 17.15
CA ALA A 22 6.40 -18.01 17.76
C ALA A 22 5.68 -19.25 17.19
N GLY A 23 4.66 -19.07 16.35
CA GLY A 23 3.87 -20.17 15.80
C GLY A 23 2.76 -20.66 16.74
N GLU A 24 2.35 -19.82 17.70
CA GLU A 24 1.31 -20.11 18.69
C GLU A 24 0.04 -19.26 18.44
N PRO A 25 -0.69 -19.47 17.33
CA PRO A 25 -1.85 -18.65 16.98
C PRO A 25 -3.04 -18.86 17.91
N GLU A 26 -3.19 -20.05 18.50
CA GLU A 26 -4.27 -20.33 19.44
C GLU A 26 -4.14 -19.51 20.73
N GLU A 27 -2.92 -19.40 21.26
CA GLU A 27 -2.66 -18.63 22.48
C GLU A 27 -2.85 -17.12 22.24
N ALA A 28 -2.42 -16.64 21.07
CA ALA A 28 -2.68 -15.28 20.62
C ALA A 28 -4.19 -14.98 20.53
N HIS A 29 -4.99 -15.94 20.05
CA HIS A 29 -6.44 -15.81 19.96
C HIS A 29 -7.10 -15.79 21.36
N ARG A 30 -6.67 -16.66 22.28
CA ARG A 30 -7.16 -16.68 23.67
C ARG A 30 -6.93 -15.34 24.37
N ILE A 31 -5.73 -14.75 24.22
CA ILE A 31 -5.41 -13.44 24.81
C ILE A 31 -6.27 -12.33 24.22
N LEU A 32 -6.50 -12.33 22.90
CA LEU A 32 -7.39 -11.36 22.27
C LEU A 32 -8.84 -11.50 22.75
N HIS A 33 -9.31 -12.73 22.93
CA HIS A 33 -10.67 -13.00 23.42
C HIS A 33 -10.86 -12.52 24.86
N VAL A 34 -9.91 -12.80 25.76
CA VAL A 34 -9.94 -12.31 27.16
C VAL A 34 -9.91 -10.79 27.20
N PHE A 35 -9.06 -10.16 26.38
CA PHE A 35 -8.99 -8.70 26.31
C PHE A 35 -10.29 -8.07 25.78
N TYR A 36 -10.91 -8.69 24.77
CA TYR A 36 -12.19 -8.22 24.24
C TYR A 36 -13.31 -8.35 25.29
N ALA A 37 -13.36 -9.47 26.02
CA ALA A 37 -14.31 -9.67 27.10
C ALA A 37 -14.15 -8.61 28.21
N GLN A 38 -12.91 -8.28 28.57
CA GLN A 38 -12.63 -7.24 29.57
C GLN A 38 -12.99 -5.83 29.09
N LEU A 39 -12.74 -5.51 27.81
CA LEU A 39 -13.21 -4.24 27.23
C LEU A 39 -14.74 -4.16 27.22
N LYS A 40 -15.41 -5.26 26.89
CA LYS A 40 -16.86 -5.34 26.89
C LYS A 40 -17.44 -5.08 28.28
N SER A 41 -16.90 -5.73 29.32
CA SER A 41 -17.36 -5.50 30.70
C SER A 41 -17.06 -4.08 31.18
N GLU A 42 -15.92 -3.48 30.83
CA GLU A 42 -15.61 -2.10 31.20
C GLU A 42 -16.54 -1.06 30.53
N VAL A 43 -17.07 -1.38 29.35
CA VAL A 43 -18.07 -0.54 28.65
C VAL A 43 -19.45 -0.72 29.28
N GLU A 44 -19.81 -1.92 29.70
CA GLU A 44 -21.09 -2.23 30.36
C GLU A 44 -21.16 -1.67 31.80
N ASP A 45 -20.06 -1.73 32.57
CA ASP A 45 -20.01 -1.25 33.96
C ASP A 45 -20.06 0.28 34.06
N ARG A 46 -19.52 0.98 33.05
CA ARG A 46 -19.67 2.44 32.97
C ARG A 46 -21.09 2.73 32.47
N HIS A 47 -21.98 3.06 33.41
CA HIS A 47 -23.33 3.60 33.16
C HIS A 47 -23.29 4.88 32.29
N VAL A 48 -23.02 4.74 31.00
CA VAL A 48 -23.05 5.80 30.00
C VAL A 48 -24.21 5.52 29.06
N ALA A 49 -25.43 5.73 29.57
CA ALA A 49 -26.60 6.04 28.75
C ALA A 49 -27.25 7.28 29.36
N PRO A 50 -27.47 8.37 28.60
CA PRO A 50 -28.12 8.31 27.28
C PRO A 50 -27.49 9.19 26.17
N MET A 51 -26.21 9.59 26.26
CA MET A 51 -25.63 10.49 25.23
C MET A 51 -25.00 9.79 24.01
N MET A 52 -25.08 8.46 23.94
CA MET A 52 -24.51 7.63 22.86
C MET A 52 -25.58 6.76 22.16
N SER A 53 -26.85 7.21 22.10
CA SER A 53 -27.93 6.49 21.39
C SER A 53 -27.82 6.51 19.86
N ARG A 54 -26.64 6.83 19.30
CA ARG A 54 -26.37 6.76 17.85
C ARG A 54 -25.18 5.88 17.48
N SER A 55 -24.51 5.26 18.46
CA SER A 55 -23.43 4.30 18.20
C SER A 55 -23.77 2.89 18.69
N HIS A 56 -25.04 2.57 18.90
CA HIS A 56 -25.44 1.23 19.33
C HIS A 56 -25.60 0.21 18.19
N ASP A 57 -25.29 0.60 16.95
CA ASP A 57 -24.97 -0.33 15.85
C ASP A 57 -23.52 -0.84 15.97
N PHE A 58 -23.06 -1.05 17.19
CA PHE A 58 -21.73 -1.58 17.47
C PHE A 58 -21.74 -3.08 17.25
N PHE A 59 -21.55 -3.46 15.99
CA PHE A 59 -20.92 -4.70 15.54
C PHE A 59 -21.33 -5.98 16.31
N THR A 60 -22.55 -6.45 16.11
CA THR A 60 -22.89 -7.83 16.47
C THR A 60 -22.38 -8.75 15.36
N MET A 61 -21.15 -9.24 15.49
CA MET A 61 -20.63 -10.32 14.66
C MET A 61 -21.53 -11.54 14.89
N THR A 62 -22.15 -12.05 13.83
CA THR A 62 -23.01 -13.23 13.97
C THR A 62 -22.16 -14.47 14.25
N GLU A 63 -22.74 -15.51 14.85
CA GLU A 63 -22.04 -16.79 15.01
C GLU A 63 -21.59 -17.37 13.66
N GLU A 64 -22.33 -17.06 12.59
CA GLU A 64 -22.03 -17.48 11.23
C GLU A 64 -20.79 -16.76 10.67
N ASP A 65 -20.69 -15.45 10.89
CA ASP A 65 -19.49 -14.66 10.54
C ASP A 65 -18.25 -15.17 11.29
N GLU A 66 -18.39 -15.51 12.58
CA GLU A 66 -17.28 -16.05 13.36
C GLU A 66 -16.83 -17.41 12.83
N LYS A 67 -17.77 -18.29 12.50
CA LYS A 67 -17.51 -19.60 11.91
C LYS A 67 -16.81 -19.47 10.55
N GLU A 68 -17.23 -18.51 9.73
CA GLU A 68 -16.60 -18.20 8.44
C GLU A 68 -15.15 -17.73 8.63
N LEU A 69 -14.90 -16.79 9.55
CA LEU A 69 -13.54 -16.32 9.84
C LEU A 69 -12.64 -17.44 10.35
N ARG A 70 -13.12 -18.29 11.27
CA ARG A 70 -12.37 -19.46 11.77
C ARG A 70 -12.00 -20.42 10.63
N ALA A 71 -12.92 -20.69 9.71
CA ALA A 71 -12.66 -21.54 8.55
C ALA A 71 -11.56 -20.96 7.65
N TYR A 72 -11.53 -19.65 7.43
CA TYR A 72 -10.46 -19.00 6.67
C TYR A 72 -9.11 -19.05 7.38
N TYR A 73 -9.08 -18.82 8.69
CA TYR A 73 -7.84 -18.94 9.47
C TYR A 73 -7.27 -20.37 9.43
N SER A 74 -8.12 -21.40 9.54
CA SER A 74 -7.70 -22.80 9.41
C SER A 74 -7.06 -23.07 8.05
N LYS A 75 -7.74 -22.65 6.96
CA LYS A 75 -7.21 -22.81 5.60
C LYS A 75 -5.87 -22.09 5.39
N ILE A 76 -5.68 -20.89 5.96
CA ILE A 76 -4.40 -20.16 5.87
C ILE A 76 -3.27 -20.91 6.60
N ALA A 77 -3.59 -21.55 7.73
CA ALA A 77 -2.62 -22.32 8.52
C ALA A 77 -2.21 -23.62 7.82
N GLU A 78 -3.17 -24.35 7.25
CA GLU A 78 -2.96 -25.65 6.59
C GLU A 78 -2.28 -25.54 5.21
N THR A 79 -2.48 -24.42 4.51
CA THR A 79 -1.95 -24.28 3.16
C THR A 79 -0.45 -23.96 3.20
N ASP A 80 0.40 -24.66 2.44
CA ASP A 80 1.83 -24.29 2.32
C ASP A 80 2.11 -23.29 1.21
N SER A 81 1.22 -23.21 0.22
CA SER A 81 1.35 -22.32 -0.92
C SER A 81 1.20 -20.85 -0.54
N VAL A 82 2.27 -20.07 -0.76
CA VAL A 82 2.27 -18.61 -0.54
C VAL A 82 1.18 -17.90 -1.34
N HIS A 83 0.90 -18.38 -2.56
CA HIS A 83 -0.11 -17.77 -3.42
C HIS A 83 -1.53 -17.99 -2.87
N GLU A 84 -1.80 -19.18 -2.35
CA GLU A 84 -3.11 -19.50 -1.75
C GLU A 84 -3.30 -18.80 -0.41
N LYS A 85 -2.26 -18.70 0.44
CA LYS A 85 -2.32 -17.86 1.65
C LYS A 85 -2.71 -16.42 1.32
N LYS A 86 -2.15 -15.83 0.26
CA LYS A 86 -2.53 -14.49 -0.20
C LYS A 86 -4.00 -14.41 -0.63
N ARG A 87 -4.51 -15.42 -1.34
CA ARG A 87 -5.93 -15.47 -1.73
C ARG A 87 -6.83 -15.54 -0.50
N TYR A 88 -6.56 -16.42 0.45
CA TYR A 88 -7.35 -16.52 1.68
C TYR A 88 -7.26 -15.27 2.55
N PHE A 89 -6.10 -14.62 2.62
CA PHE A 89 -5.96 -13.34 3.31
C PHE A 89 -6.79 -12.23 2.65
N HIS A 90 -6.89 -12.23 1.32
CA HIS A 90 -7.78 -11.33 0.59
C HIS A 90 -9.25 -11.59 0.93
N PHE A 91 -9.69 -12.85 0.95
CA PHE A 91 -11.06 -13.21 1.34
C PHE A 91 -11.36 -12.79 2.78
N LEU A 92 -10.45 -13.04 3.72
CA LEU A 92 -10.57 -12.61 5.10
C LEU A 92 -10.77 -11.08 5.20
N LYS A 93 -10.00 -10.32 4.41
CA LYS A 93 -10.09 -8.86 4.37
C LYS A 93 -11.45 -8.38 3.83
N GLU A 94 -11.95 -9.02 2.77
CA GLU A 94 -13.25 -8.71 2.19
C GLU A 94 -14.40 -9.06 3.14
N SER A 95 -14.39 -10.24 3.77
CA SER A 95 -15.41 -10.61 4.76
C SER A 95 -15.40 -9.64 5.95
N LEU A 96 -14.21 -9.26 6.46
CA LEU A 96 -14.10 -8.23 7.50
C LEU A 96 -14.65 -6.87 7.05
N LYS A 97 -14.39 -6.45 5.81
CA LYS A 97 -14.91 -5.20 5.27
C LYS A 97 -16.43 -5.20 5.19
N ARG A 98 -17.02 -6.32 4.74
CA ARG A 98 -18.48 -6.48 4.70
C ARG A 98 -19.09 -6.38 6.09
N MET A 99 -18.46 -7.01 7.07
CA MET A 99 -18.93 -6.93 8.46
C MET A 99 -18.76 -5.54 9.06
N THR A 100 -17.62 -4.88 8.85
CA THR A 100 -17.31 -3.60 9.54
C THR A 100 -17.90 -2.39 8.86
N GLY A 101 -18.30 -2.50 7.59
CA GLY A 101 -18.78 -1.38 6.78
C GLY A 101 -17.73 -0.28 6.57
N ASP A 102 -16.52 -0.44 7.11
CA ASP A 102 -15.50 0.59 7.14
C ASP A 102 -14.10 0.00 6.85
N ASP A 103 -13.49 0.50 5.79
CA ASP A 103 -12.12 0.22 5.37
C ASP A 103 -11.08 0.79 6.36
N SER A 104 -11.47 1.77 7.18
CA SER A 104 -10.59 2.46 8.12
C SER A 104 -10.07 1.52 9.21
N PHE A 105 -10.92 0.61 9.70
CA PHE A 105 -10.57 -0.36 10.73
C PHE A 105 -9.51 -1.35 10.23
N ILE A 106 -9.62 -1.78 8.96
CA ILE A 106 -8.65 -2.66 8.32
C ILE A 106 -7.30 -1.94 8.14
N LYS A 107 -7.31 -0.67 7.68
CA LYS A 107 -6.09 0.12 7.50
C LYS A 107 -5.37 0.44 8.82
N ALA A 108 -6.11 0.66 9.90
CA ALA A 108 -5.54 0.97 11.22
C ALA A 108 -4.97 -0.27 11.93
N LYS A 109 -5.63 -1.43 11.82
CA LYS A 109 -5.25 -2.66 12.54
C LYS A 109 -4.28 -3.56 11.76
N TYR A 110 -4.30 -3.53 10.42
CA TYR A 110 -3.45 -4.38 9.55
C TYR A 110 -2.19 -3.67 8.99
N LYS A 111 -1.63 -2.71 9.73
CA LYS A 111 -0.19 -2.36 9.61
C LYS A 111 0.75 -3.51 10.04
N MET A 112 0.30 -4.77 9.95
CA MET A 112 1.14 -5.95 10.01
C MET A 112 1.86 -6.08 8.67
N LYS A 113 3.15 -5.75 8.68
CA LYS A 113 4.07 -6.15 7.59
C LYS A 113 3.80 -7.63 7.30
N SER A 114 3.38 -7.96 6.08
CA SER A 114 3.28 -9.33 5.58
C SER A 114 4.47 -10.15 6.11
N PRO A 115 4.26 -11.27 6.81
CA PRO A 115 5.37 -12.08 7.34
C PRO A 115 6.28 -12.67 6.24
N VAL A 116 5.96 -12.48 4.96
CA VAL A 116 6.54 -13.26 3.86
C VAL A 116 7.65 -12.53 3.08
N LEU A 117 8.05 -11.31 3.46
CA LEU A 117 9.13 -10.60 2.77
C LEU A 117 10.13 -9.96 3.74
N THR A 118 10.90 -10.78 4.44
CA THR A 118 12.28 -10.42 4.82
C THR A 118 13.24 -11.36 4.11
N LYS A 119 13.51 -11.09 2.83
CA LYS A 119 14.63 -11.73 2.11
C LYS A 119 15.91 -11.28 2.81
N ARG A 120 16.43 -12.10 3.73
CA ARG A 120 17.81 -12.04 4.20
C ARG A 120 18.71 -12.28 2.98
N GLY A 121 19.22 -11.19 2.39
CA GLY A 121 20.24 -11.25 1.35
C GLY A 121 21.54 -11.80 1.92
N ARG A 122 21.77 -13.11 1.77
CA ARG A 122 23.10 -13.71 1.85
C ARG A 122 23.90 -13.20 0.65
N LYS A 123 24.97 -12.46 0.92
CA LYS A 123 26.00 -12.13 -0.08
C LYS A 123 26.68 -13.43 -0.52
N PRO A 124 26.71 -13.80 -1.81
CA PRO A 124 27.59 -14.86 -2.27
C PRO A 124 29.02 -14.33 -2.28
N SER A 125 29.86 -14.98 -1.48
CA SER A 125 31.31 -14.84 -1.45
C SER A 125 31.94 -15.42 -2.71
N GLY A 126 32.80 -14.63 -3.35
CA GLY A 126 34.05 -15.05 -3.98
C GLY A 126 33.99 -16.14 -5.04
N VAL A 127 33.94 -15.73 -6.31
CA VAL A 127 34.56 -16.49 -7.41
C VAL A 127 35.57 -15.57 -8.09
N ARG A 128 36.86 -15.84 -7.82
CA ARG A 128 37.99 -15.28 -8.58
C ARG A 128 38.06 -16.04 -9.90
N LEU A 129 37.90 -15.33 -11.02
CA LEU A 129 38.34 -15.80 -12.33
C LEU A 129 39.57 -15.01 -12.76
N SER A 130 40.54 -15.76 -13.27
CA SER A 130 41.90 -15.39 -13.62
C SER A 130 42.01 -14.46 -14.85
N PRO A 131 43.14 -13.74 -14.99
CA PRO A 131 43.34 -12.77 -16.05
C PRO A 131 44.01 -13.40 -17.28
N SER A 132 43.35 -13.37 -18.43
CA SER A 132 44.00 -13.65 -19.71
C SER A 132 43.45 -12.74 -20.82
N ALA A 133 44.28 -11.76 -21.16
CA ALA A 133 44.48 -11.15 -22.47
C ALA A 133 43.31 -11.13 -23.46
N ILE A 134 42.72 -9.94 -23.68
CA ILE A 134 42.28 -9.49 -25.01
C ILE A 134 42.55 -7.99 -25.16
N SER A 135 43.53 -7.71 -26.01
CA SER A 135 43.59 -6.66 -27.04
C SER A 135 43.21 -5.22 -26.67
N LEU A 136 44.26 -4.41 -26.57
CA LEU A 136 44.28 -2.95 -26.71
C LEU A 136 43.52 -2.49 -27.97
N ARG A 137 42.28 -2.05 -27.81
CA ARG A 137 41.61 -1.17 -28.78
C ARG A 137 41.41 0.18 -28.13
N ARG A 138 42.29 1.13 -28.48
CA ARG A 138 42.22 2.56 -28.16
C ARG A 138 40.80 3.08 -28.46
N LYS A 139 39.95 3.16 -27.44
CA LYS A 139 38.71 3.94 -27.48
C LYS A 139 38.99 5.21 -26.68
N ARG A 140 38.94 6.33 -27.40
CA ARG A 140 39.13 7.70 -26.90
C ARG A 140 38.47 7.84 -25.53
N GLY A 141 39.24 8.37 -24.57
CA GLY A 141 38.77 8.65 -23.22
C GLY A 141 37.56 9.57 -23.28
N THR A 142 36.38 8.98 -23.09
CA THR A 142 35.26 9.67 -22.48
C THR A 142 35.64 9.82 -21.02
N SER A 143 36.17 11.00 -20.72
CA SER A 143 36.29 11.56 -19.39
C SER A 143 35.02 11.25 -18.60
N GLU A 144 35.09 10.26 -17.69
CA GLU A 144 34.19 10.15 -16.55
C GLU A 144 34.45 11.35 -15.64
N ARG A 145 34.10 12.54 -16.12
CA ARG A 145 33.74 13.63 -15.24
C ARG A 145 32.44 13.17 -14.60
N LEU A 146 32.57 12.66 -13.38
CA LEU A 146 31.50 12.62 -12.38
C LEU A 146 30.92 14.04 -12.31
N SER A 147 29.91 14.29 -13.13
CA SER A 147 29.17 15.54 -13.17
C SER A 147 28.32 15.58 -11.91
N ALA A 148 28.89 16.12 -10.84
CA ALA A 148 28.21 16.45 -9.59
C ALA A 148 27.15 17.57 -9.74
N ASN A 149 26.81 17.93 -10.99
CA ASN A 149 25.64 18.72 -11.36
C ASN A 149 24.62 17.83 -12.08
N ALA A 150 24.23 16.71 -11.46
CA ALA A 150 23.01 16.02 -11.83
C ALA A 150 21.86 16.97 -11.48
N GLN A 151 21.50 17.84 -12.43
CA GLN A 151 20.26 18.59 -12.34
C GLN A 151 19.14 17.58 -12.03
N PRO A 152 18.28 17.86 -11.05
CA PRO A 152 17.18 16.95 -10.72
C PRO A 152 16.42 16.64 -12.00
N ASN A 153 16.11 15.37 -12.24
CA ASN A 153 15.34 14.99 -13.41
C ASN A 153 13.99 15.71 -13.34
N ARG A 154 13.64 16.44 -14.41
CA ARG A 154 12.37 17.14 -14.52
C ARG A 154 11.59 16.55 -15.68
N TYR A 155 10.32 16.28 -15.44
CA TYR A 155 9.38 15.81 -16.44
C TYR A 155 8.66 16.97 -17.13
N SER A 156 8.40 16.78 -18.41
CA SER A 156 7.45 17.59 -19.16
C SER A 156 6.00 17.30 -18.74
N THR A 157 5.06 18.15 -19.15
CA THR A 157 3.63 17.92 -18.89
C THR A 157 3.11 16.62 -19.52
N GLY A 158 3.69 16.18 -20.64
CA GLY A 158 3.31 14.94 -21.30
C GLY A 158 3.79 13.71 -20.52
N GLU A 159 5.04 13.73 -20.08
CA GLU A 159 5.59 12.65 -19.25
C GLU A 159 4.88 12.57 -17.89
N ALA A 160 4.59 13.71 -17.26
CA ALA A 160 3.81 13.75 -16.04
C ALA A 160 2.36 13.27 -16.23
N ALA A 161 1.77 13.49 -17.42
CA ALA A 161 0.45 12.98 -17.76
C ALA A 161 0.44 11.45 -17.87
N GLU A 162 1.45 10.87 -18.54
CA GLU A 162 1.65 9.41 -18.59
C GLU A 162 1.81 8.84 -17.17
N ILE A 163 2.63 9.48 -16.32
CA ILE A 163 2.85 9.01 -14.94
C ILE A 163 1.58 9.04 -14.09
N LEU A 164 0.74 10.06 -14.27
CA LEU A 164 -0.47 10.25 -13.47
C LEU A 164 -1.71 9.57 -14.05
N GLY A 165 -1.65 9.07 -15.29
CA GLY A 165 -2.80 8.53 -16.00
C GLY A 165 -3.87 9.59 -16.27
N VAL A 166 -3.48 10.83 -16.61
CA VAL A 166 -4.40 11.94 -16.90
C VAL A 166 -4.00 12.66 -18.18
N SER A 167 -4.87 13.51 -18.73
CA SER A 167 -4.52 14.32 -19.89
C SER A 167 -3.43 15.36 -19.57
N SER A 168 -2.61 15.69 -20.57
CA SER A 168 -1.58 16.74 -20.44
C SER A 168 -2.17 18.13 -20.15
N GLU A 169 -3.42 18.38 -20.53
CA GLU A 169 -4.14 19.61 -20.20
C GLU A 169 -4.49 19.67 -18.71
N THR A 170 -4.94 18.56 -18.12
CA THR A 170 -5.19 18.44 -16.68
C THR A 170 -3.90 18.70 -15.89
N VAL A 171 -2.76 18.18 -16.35
CA VAL A 171 -1.46 18.48 -15.73
C VAL A 171 -1.12 19.97 -15.80
N ARG A 172 -1.39 20.65 -16.91
CA ARG A 172 -1.19 22.12 -17.02
C ARG A 172 -2.05 22.87 -16.03
N LYS A 173 -3.35 22.54 -15.94
CA LYS A 173 -4.27 23.10 -14.94
C LYS A 173 -3.78 22.87 -13.51
N MET A 174 -3.24 21.68 -13.22
CA MET A 174 -2.62 21.37 -11.92
C MET A 174 -1.36 22.20 -11.64
N CYS A 175 -0.54 22.48 -12.65
CA CYS A 175 0.62 23.38 -12.51
C CYS A 175 0.17 24.83 -12.28
N ASP A 176 -0.81 25.32 -13.05
CA ASP A 176 -1.37 26.67 -12.90
C ASP A 176 -2.03 26.86 -11.53
N ALA A 177 -2.64 25.81 -10.97
CA ALA A 177 -3.19 25.78 -9.62
C ALA A 177 -2.14 25.67 -8.49
N GLY A 178 -0.86 25.56 -8.82
CA GLY A 178 0.22 25.47 -7.82
C GLY A 178 0.31 24.12 -7.11
N ARG A 179 -0.26 23.05 -7.67
CA ARG A 179 -0.19 21.70 -7.09
C ARG A 179 1.25 21.15 -7.07
N PHE A 180 2.12 21.70 -7.92
CA PHE A 180 3.55 21.42 -7.98
C PHE A 180 4.33 22.72 -7.71
N PRO A 181 4.63 23.03 -6.43
CA PRO A 181 5.24 24.32 -6.06
C PRO A 181 6.59 24.62 -6.72
N GLU A 182 7.40 23.60 -7.00
CA GLU A 182 8.71 23.74 -7.66
C GLU A 182 8.65 23.54 -9.18
N ALA A 183 7.45 23.43 -9.76
CA ALA A 183 7.30 23.40 -11.21
C ALA A 183 7.65 24.78 -11.79
N GLU A 184 8.45 24.79 -12.85
CA GLU A 184 8.88 26.01 -13.51
C GLU A 184 8.39 26.05 -14.96
N ARG A 185 8.05 27.24 -15.45
CA ARG A 185 7.84 27.48 -16.88
C ARG A 185 9.17 27.85 -17.51
N THR A 186 9.54 27.13 -18.55
CA THR A 186 10.69 27.48 -19.41
C THR A 186 10.38 28.72 -20.24
N ASN A 187 11.40 29.35 -20.84
CA ASN A 187 11.22 30.50 -21.74
C ASN A 187 10.26 30.22 -22.92
N GLY A 188 10.10 28.95 -23.31
CA GLY A 188 9.15 28.52 -24.34
C GLY A 188 7.71 28.29 -23.85
N GLY A 189 7.39 28.61 -22.58
CA GLY A 189 6.05 28.41 -22.02
C GLY A 189 5.72 26.96 -21.65
N HIS A 190 6.67 26.04 -21.71
CA HIS A 190 6.47 24.65 -21.29
C HIS A 190 6.80 24.48 -19.82
N TRP A 191 5.96 23.75 -19.09
CA TRP A 191 6.22 23.36 -17.70
C TRP A 191 7.28 22.27 -17.58
N ARG A 192 8.06 22.35 -16.51
CA ARG A 192 9.05 21.36 -16.07
C ARG A 192 8.80 21.04 -14.59
N ILE A 193 8.38 19.82 -14.32
CA ILE A 193 7.95 19.35 -12.99
C ILE A 193 9.05 18.45 -12.42
N PRO A 194 9.58 18.72 -11.22
CA PRO A 194 10.57 17.84 -10.58
C PRO A 194 10.06 16.41 -10.40
N ASP A 195 10.94 15.43 -10.58
CA ASP A 195 10.66 14.01 -10.38
C ASP A 195 10.27 13.66 -8.94
N THR A 196 10.70 14.48 -7.97
CA THR A 196 10.43 14.32 -6.52
C THR A 196 8.94 14.25 -6.17
N TYR A 197 8.05 14.81 -7.01
CA TYR A 197 6.61 14.75 -6.80
C TYR A 197 5.97 13.43 -7.24
N PHE A 198 6.71 12.59 -7.96
CA PHE A 198 6.21 11.33 -8.50
C PHE A 198 6.80 10.15 -7.71
N LYS A 199 5.93 9.20 -7.38
CA LYS A 199 6.35 7.97 -6.67
C LYS A 199 6.84 6.88 -7.60
N VAL A 200 6.47 6.96 -8.87
CA VAL A 200 6.81 6.01 -9.91
C VAL A 200 7.56 6.74 -11.00
N THR A 201 8.47 6.01 -11.64
CA THR A 201 9.22 6.50 -12.78
C THR A 201 8.36 6.47 -14.05
N LEU A 202 8.74 7.25 -15.06
CA LEU A 202 8.07 7.22 -16.38
C LEU A 202 8.07 5.83 -17.00
N GLN A 203 9.16 5.06 -16.82
CA GLN A 203 9.25 3.70 -17.35
C GLN A 203 8.25 2.77 -16.65
N GLU A 204 8.14 2.82 -15.33
CA GLU A 204 7.17 2.02 -14.57
C GLU A 204 5.73 2.37 -14.95
N ALA A 205 5.44 3.65 -15.17
CA ALA A 205 4.12 4.09 -15.63
C ALA A 205 3.77 3.47 -17.00
N ARG A 206 4.71 3.49 -17.95
CA ARG A 206 4.51 2.87 -19.27
C ARG A 206 4.34 1.36 -19.22
N GLU A 207 5.09 0.69 -18.36
CA GLU A 207 4.94 -0.75 -18.14
C GLU A 207 3.55 -1.07 -17.55
N ALA A 208 3.06 -0.24 -16.63
CA ALA A 208 1.72 -0.36 -16.09
C ALA A 208 0.63 -0.12 -17.16
N ASP A 209 0.76 0.92 -17.98
CA ASP A 209 -0.18 1.21 -19.07
C ASP A 209 -0.23 0.08 -20.10
N GLN A 210 0.93 -0.45 -20.49
CA GLN A 210 1.00 -1.60 -21.39
C GLN A 210 0.33 -2.84 -20.81
N PHE A 211 0.45 -3.03 -19.49
CA PHE A 211 -0.20 -4.13 -18.79
C PHE A 211 -1.72 -3.96 -18.69
N MET A 212 -2.21 -2.73 -18.52
CA MET A 212 -3.65 -2.43 -18.37
C MET A 212 -4.38 -2.33 -19.71
N LYS A 213 -3.69 -1.97 -20.79
CA LYS A 213 -4.28 -1.81 -22.14
C LYS A 213 -5.19 -2.97 -22.59
N PRO A 214 -4.84 -4.26 -22.41
CA PRO A 214 -5.73 -5.37 -22.82
C PRO A 214 -7.01 -5.47 -22.00
N LEU A 215 -7.03 -4.91 -20.77
CA LEU A 215 -8.23 -4.85 -19.95
C LEU A 215 -9.12 -3.69 -20.41
N ASP A 216 -8.52 -2.54 -20.74
CA ASP A 216 -9.24 -1.39 -21.24
C ASP A 216 -9.93 -1.69 -22.57
N GLU A 217 -9.24 -2.36 -23.50
CA GLU A 217 -9.82 -2.78 -24.78
C GLU A 217 -11.06 -3.66 -24.58
N LYS A 218 -11.00 -4.65 -23.68
CA LYS A 218 -12.16 -5.50 -23.36
C LYS A 218 -13.29 -4.74 -22.69
N THR A 219 -12.95 -3.74 -21.87
CA THR A 219 -13.93 -2.95 -21.12
C THR A 219 -14.65 -1.96 -22.04
N VAL A 220 -13.93 -1.33 -22.96
CA VAL A 220 -14.48 -0.43 -23.98
C VAL A 220 -15.44 -1.18 -24.90
N ASP A 221 -15.08 -2.39 -25.33
CA ASP A 221 -15.96 -3.25 -26.13
C ASP A 221 -17.26 -3.63 -25.41
N GLN A 222 -17.21 -3.76 -24.07
CA GLN A 222 -18.36 -4.16 -23.26
C GLN A 222 -19.23 -2.98 -22.81
N LEU A 223 -18.65 -1.81 -22.55
CA LEU A 223 -19.32 -0.67 -21.92
C LEU A 223 -19.56 0.53 -22.85
N GLY A 224 -19.01 0.52 -24.07
CA GLY A 224 -19.43 1.44 -25.15
C GLY A 224 -18.85 2.86 -25.12
N GLY A 225 -17.71 3.12 -24.48
CA GLY A 225 -16.98 4.39 -24.64
C GLY A 225 -15.99 4.76 -23.52
N TYR A 226 -15.12 5.74 -23.81
CA TYR A 226 -14.20 6.36 -22.85
C TYR A 226 -14.91 7.46 -22.06
N ALA A 227 -14.86 7.42 -20.73
CA ALA A 227 -15.45 8.42 -19.85
C ALA A 227 -14.38 9.46 -19.44
N ASP A 228 -14.09 10.43 -20.31
CA ASP A 228 -12.98 11.39 -20.09
C ASP A 228 -13.37 12.72 -19.43
N ASP A 229 -14.65 12.96 -19.13
CA ASP A 229 -15.10 14.24 -18.57
C ASP A 229 -15.22 14.19 -17.03
N ILE A 230 -14.08 14.22 -16.33
CA ILE A 230 -14.06 14.52 -14.89
C ILE A 230 -14.01 16.04 -14.71
N ASP A 231 -15.15 16.65 -14.38
CA ASP A 231 -15.26 18.08 -14.08
C ASP A 231 -14.55 18.43 -12.75
N ILE A 232 -13.31 18.92 -12.88
CA ILE A 232 -12.43 19.33 -11.77
C ILE A 232 -12.68 20.76 -11.26
N SER A 233 -13.75 21.44 -11.71
CA SER A 233 -14.07 22.80 -11.24
C SER A 233 -14.69 22.85 -9.83
N ARG A 234 -14.93 21.70 -9.19
CA ARG A 234 -15.52 21.57 -7.85
C ARG A 234 -14.53 21.04 -6.79
N THR A 235 -13.50 21.82 -6.46
CA THR A 235 -12.72 21.66 -5.21
C THR A 235 -12.05 22.98 -4.88
#